data_AF-A0A3M5W814-F1
#
_entry.id   AF-A0A3M5W814-F1
#
_cell.length_a   1.000
_cell.length_b   1.000
_cell.length_c   1.000
_cell.angle_alpha   90.00
_cell.angle_beta   90.00
_cell.angle_gamma   90.00
#
_symmetry.space_group_name_H-M   'P 1'
#
loop_
_entity.id
_entity.type
_entity.pdbx_description
1 polymer ?
#
loop_
_entity_poly.entity_id
_entity_poly.type
_entity_poly.pdbx_seq_one_letter_code
_entity_poly.pdbx_strand_id
1 'polypeptide(L)' 'MFGTDLPSTRAPRPFQADDIELLIDALGEKDAQRAMWDNAASFYRLP' A
#
# COMPACT_ATOMS: atom_id res chain seq x y z
N MET A 1 5.52 -3.32 -2.40
CA MET A 1 4.07 -3.57 -2.58
C MET A 1 3.43 -3.42 -1.22
N PHE A 2 2.41 -2.56 -1.12
CA PHE A 2 1.62 -2.37 0.08
C PHE A 2 0.37 -3.27 0.04
N GLY A 3 -0.03 -3.83 1.17
CA GLY A 3 -1.24 -4.63 1.32
C GLY A 3 -1.90 -4.31 2.65
N THR A 4 -3.21 -4.10 2.61
CA THR A 4 -4.01 -3.71 3.79
C THR A 4 -4.20 -4.86 4.80
N ASP A 5 -3.90 -6.09 4.37
CA ASP A 5 -4.01 -7.32 5.15
C ASP A 5 -5.40 -7.52 5.79
N LEU A 6 -6.48 -7.06 5.14
CA LEU A 6 -7.84 -7.17 5.71
C LEU A 6 -8.21 -8.63 6.02
N PRO A 7 -8.76 -8.93 7.22
CA PRO A 7 -9.31 -8.00 8.22
C PRO A 7 -8.31 -7.45 9.26
N SER A 8 -7.01 -7.48 8.96
CA SER A 8 -5.89 -6.94 9.74
C SER A 8 -5.60 -7.71 11.01
N THR A 9 -5.45 -9.02 10.88
CA THR A 9 -5.25 -9.93 12.03
C THR A 9 -3.85 -9.87 12.62
N ARG A 10 -2.91 -9.19 11.95
CA ARG A 10 -1.49 -9.11 12.35
C ARG A 10 -1.05 -7.75 12.90
N ALA A 11 -1.84 -6.70 12.69
CA ALA A 11 -1.54 -5.36 13.17
C ALA A 11 -2.32 -5.04 14.46
N PRO A 12 -1.80 -4.17 15.35
CA PRO A 12 -2.50 -3.76 16.58
C PRO A 12 -3.84 -3.06 16.34
N ARG A 13 -4.08 -2.56 15.14
CA ARG A 13 -5.34 -1.94 14.72
C ARG A 13 -5.64 -2.27 13.26
N PRO A 14 -6.92 -2.27 12.85
CA PRO A 14 -7.30 -2.40 11.46
C PRO A 14 -6.68 -1.31 10.57
N PHE A 15 -6.46 -1.66 9.31
CA PHE A 15 -6.20 -0.69 8.25
C PHE A 15 -7.35 0.34 8.17
N GLN A 16 -7.00 1.61 8.05
CA GLN A 16 -7.91 2.72 7.80
C GLN A 16 -7.51 3.39 6.47
N ALA A 17 -8.47 3.98 5.75
CA ALA A 17 -8.19 4.62 4.46
C ALA A 17 -7.13 5.73 4.60
N ASP A 18 -7.16 6.49 5.70
CA ASP A 18 -6.22 7.58 5.99
C ASP A 18 -4.77 7.09 6.19
N ASP A 19 -4.54 5.78 6.39
CA ASP A 19 -3.18 5.21 6.40
C ASP A 19 -2.47 5.38 5.06
N ILE A 20 -3.23 5.58 3.97
CA ILE A 20 -2.69 5.89 2.65
C ILE A 20 -2.00 7.24 2.66
N GLU A 21 -2.56 8.24 3.35
CA GLU A 21 -1.96 9.58 3.45
C GLU A 21 -0.61 9.52 4.15
N LEU A 22 -0.54 8.81 5.29
CA LEU A 22 0.71 8.56 6.01
C LEU A 22 1.77 7.88 5.13
N LEU A 23 1.34 6.94 4.29
CA LEU A 23 2.24 6.21 3.39
C LEU A 23 2.76 7.10 2.26
N ILE A 24 1.91 7.98 1.72
CA ILE A 24 2.31 8.98 0.72
C ILE A 24 3.29 9.98 1.33
N ASP A 25 3.00 10.51 2.53
CA ASP A 25 3.86 11.46 3.21
C ASP A 25 5.24 10.87 3.54
N ALA A 26 5.29 9.59 3.94
CA ALA A 26 6.52 8.91 4.30
C ALA A 26 7.41 8.55 3.09
N LEU A 27 6.81 8.22 1.95
CA LEU A 27 7.53 7.74 0.76
C LEU A 27 7.71 8.81 -0.33
N GLY A 28 6.88 9.85 -0.32
CA GLY A 28 6.69 10.75 -1.44
C GLY A 28 5.91 10.11 -2.59
N GLU A 29 5.33 10.94 -3.45
CA GLU A 29 4.38 10.52 -4.51
C GLU A 29 4.94 9.40 -5.40
N LYS A 30 6.20 9.53 -5.85
CA LYS A 30 6.81 8.58 -6.79
C LYS A 30 6.94 7.18 -6.22
N ASP A 31 7.44 7.04 -4.99
CA ASP A 31 7.63 5.74 -4.38
C ASP A 31 6.33 5.18 -3.78
N ALA A 32 5.38 6.06 -3.41
CA ALA A 32 4.02 5.67 -3.07
C ALA A 32 3.29 5.02 -4.26
N GLN A 33 3.38 5.61 -5.46
CA GLN A 33 2.84 5.03 -6.71
C GLN A 33 3.37 3.60 -6.92
N ARG A 34 4.68 3.41 -6.77
CA ARG A 34 5.31 2.09 -6.90
C ARG A 34 4.82 1.13 -5.82
N ALA A 35 4.68 1.58 -4.58
CA ALA A 35 4.23 0.76 -3.47
C ALA A 35 2.77 0.31 -3.64
N MET A 36 1.90 1.20 -4.10
CA MET A 36 0.45 0.96 -4.21
C MET A 36 0.03 0.26 -5.51
N TRP A 37 0.74 0.47 -6.63
CA TRP A 37 0.35 -0.09 -7.92
C TRP A 37 1.51 -0.75 -8.68
N ASP A 38 2.53 0.00 -9.12
CA ASP A 38 3.45 -0.48 -10.17
C ASP A 38 4.14 -1.79 -9.80
N ASN A 39 4.57 -1.94 -8.54
CA ASN A 39 5.19 -3.17 -8.09
C ASN A 39 4.21 -4.35 -8.10
N ALA A 40 2.94 -4.13 -7.76
CA ALA A 40 1.89 -5.16 -7.81
C ALA A 40 1.55 -5.54 -9.24
N ALA A 41 1.30 -4.55 -10.08
CA ALA A 41 1.01 -4.76 -11.50
C ALA A 41 2.13 -5.53 -12.18
N SER A 42 3.40 -5.14 -11.95
CA SER A 42 4.56 -5.85 -12.48
C SER A 42 4.68 -7.27 -11.93
N PHE A 43 4.47 -7.48 -10.62
CA PHE A 43 4.58 -8.79 -9.99
C PHE A 43 3.49 -9.77 -10.48
N TYR A 44 2.25 -9.30 -10.58
CA TYR A 44 1.11 -10.10 -11.06
C TYR A 44 0.98 -10.14 -12.58
N ARG A 45 1.83 -9.42 -13.32
CA ARG A 45 1.81 -9.31 -14.78
C ARG A 45 0.45 -8.83 -15.30
N LEU A 46 -0.08 -7.79 -14.66
CA LEU A 46 -1.29 -7.12 -15.14
C LEU A 46 -1.01 -6.43 -16.50
N PRO A 47 -1.99 -6.44 -17.42
CA PRO A 47 -1.85 -5.84 -18.74
C PRO A 47 -1.71 -4.31 -18.69
#